data_AF-A0A7V0JT01-F1
#
_entry.id   AF-A0A7V0JT01-F1
#
_cell.length_a   1.000
_cell.length_b   1.000
_cell.length_c   1.000
_cell.angle_alpha   90.00
_cell.angle_beta   90.00
_cell.angle_gamma   90.00
#
_symmetry.space_group_name_H-M   'P 1'
#
loop_
_entity.id
_entity.type
_entity.pdbx_description
1 polymer ?
#
loop_
_entity_poly.entity_id
_entity_poly.type
_entity_poly.pdbx_seq_one_letter_code
_entity_poly.pdbx_strand_id
1 'polypeptide(L)' 'LTGMGADGAEGLLRMKQAGAKTIAQDEKSCVVFGMPKEAIKMGAADKVVPLDRVADEIVRMV' A
#
# COMPACT_ATOMS: atom_id res chain seq x y z
N LEU A 1 -4.39 -1.91 2.27
CA LEU A 1 -4.85 -3.23 1.76
C LEU A 1 -6.17 -3.05 1.00
N THR A 2 -6.78 -4.12 0.49
CA THR A 2 -8.07 -4.10 -0.21
C THR A 2 -9.11 -3.24 0.52
N GLY A 3 -9.90 -2.49 -0.24
CA GLY A 3 -10.91 -1.59 0.30
C GLY A 3 -11.35 -0.56 -0.73
N MET A 4 -12.46 0.11 -0.45
CA MET A 4 -13.06 1.11 -1.32
C MET A 4 -12.59 2.52 -0.95
N GLY A 5 -12.60 3.43 -1.94
CA GLY A 5 -12.30 4.85 -1.72
C GLY A 5 -10.80 5.16 -1.67
N ALA A 6 -10.47 6.31 -1.07
CA ALA A 6 -9.11 6.85 -1.03
C ALA A 6 -8.57 7.02 0.40
N ASP A 7 -9.29 6.52 1.41
CA ASP A 7 -8.85 6.63 2.80
C ASP A 7 -7.48 5.97 2.99
N GLY A 8 -6.64 6.63 3.78
CA GLY A 8 -5.25 6.24 4.01
C GLY A 8 -4.25 6.65 2.93
N ALA A 9 -4.64 7.05 1.72
CA ALA A 9 -3.68 7.39 0.65
C ALA A 9 -2.78 8.59 1.02
N GLU A 10 -3.37 9.69 1.50
CA GLU A 10 -2.61 10.85 1.96
C GLU A 10 -1.78 10.54 3.22
N GLY A 11 -2.34 9.76 4.15
CA GLY A 11 -1.63 9.35 5.36
C GLY A 11 -0.39 8.53 5.03
N LEU A 12 -0.52 7.59 4.11
CA LEU A 12 0.59 6.76 3.62
C LEU A 12 1.65 7.61 2.91
N LEU A 13 1.24 8.61 2.11
CA LEU A 13 2.18 9.54 1.47
C LEU A 13 2.97 10.32 2.52
N ARG A 14 2.31 10.85 3.56
CA ARG A 14 2.97 11.57 4.65
C ARG A 14 3.96 10.67 5.39
N MET A 15 3.60 9.40 5.64
CA MET A 15 4.52 8.42 6.22
C MET A 15 5.76 8.20 5.35
N LYS A 16 5.58 8.01 4.04
CA LYS A 16 6.68 7.87 3.08
C LYS A 16 7.58 9.10 3.06
N GLN A 17 7.01 10.30 3.01
CA GLN A 17 7.76 11.55 3.05
C GLN A 17 8.53 11.74 4.36
N ALA A 18 8.03 11.18 5.46
CA ALA A 18 8.73 11.12 6.74
C ALA A 18 9.79 10.00 6.83
N GLY A 19 10.02 9.25 5.74
CA GLY A 19 11.05 8.21 5.66
C GLY A 19 10.56 6.79 6.02
N ALA A 20 9.26 6.60 6.27
CA ALA A 20 8.72 5.26 6.47
C ALA A 20 8.73 4.46 5.15
N LYS A 21 8.99 3.16 5.24
CA LYS A 21 8.76 2.24 4.12
C LYS A 21 7.28 1.92 4.02
N THR A 22 6.74 1.95 2.82
CA THR A 22 5.30 1.85 2.58
C THR A 22 4.95 0.76 1.58
N ILE A 23 3.86 0.03 1.85
CA ILE A 23 3.44 -1.12 1.05
C ILE A 23 1.95 -0.97 0.69
N ALA A 24 1.60 -1.29 -0.55
CA ALA A 24 0.23 -1.47 -1.01
C ALA A 24 -0.01 -2.93 -1.45
N GLN A 25 -1.25 -3.40 -1.30
CA GLN A 25 -1.67 -4.71 -1.83
C GLN A 25 -1.89 -4.61 -3.34
N ASP A 26 -1.51 -5.63 -4.10
CA ASP A 26 -1.74 -5.68 -5.54
C ASP A 26 -3.23 -5.85 -5.92
N GLU A 27 -3.55 -5.55 -7.18
CA GLU A 27 -4.92 -5.63 -7.70
C GLU A 27 -5.45 -7.07 -7.70
N LYS A 28 -4.61 -8.03 -8.09
CA LYS A 28 -5.01 -9.43 -8.28
C LYS A 28 -5.48 -10.10 -6.99
N SER A 29 -4.88 -9.75 -5.85
CA SER A 29 -5.27 -10.30 -4.55
C SER A 29 -6.30 -9.47 -3.81
N CYS A 30 -6.65 -8.27 -4.30
CA CYS A 30 -7.68 -7.44 -3.70
C CYS A 30 -9.09 -7.95 -4.03
N VAL A 31 -10.01 -7.80 -3.08
CA VAL A 31 -11.45 -7.92 -3.36
C VAL A 31 -11.97 -6.63 -4.01
N VAL A 32 -11.51 -5.48 -3.51
CA VAL A 32 -11.79 -4.15 -4.06
C VAL A 32 -10.48 -3.38 -4.13
N PHE A 33 -10.04 -3.07 -5.34
CA PHE A 33 -8.79 -2.33 -5.60
C PHE A 33 -9.04 -0.81 -5.66
N GLY A 34 -9.63 -0.25 -4.59
CA GLY A 34 -9.87 1.19 -4.43
C GLY A 34 -8.73 1.87 -3.69
N MET A 35 -8.62 1.64 -2.38
CA MET A 35 -7.62 2.33 -1.54
C MET A 35 -6.18 2.05 -2.00
N PRO A 36 -5.77 0.80 -2.34
CA PRO A 36 -4.43 0.56 -2.84
C PRO A 36 -4.15 1.30 -4.15
N LYS A 37 -5.15 1.39 -5.05
CA LYS A 37 -5.04 2.09 -6.32
C LYS A 37 -4.79 3.59 -6.12
N GLU A 38 -5.52 4.23 -5.22
CA GLU A 38 -5.32 5.67 -4.94
C GLU A 38 -3.98 5.94 -4.26
N ALA A 39 -3.55 5.08 -3.34
CA ALA A 39 -2.21 5.17 -2.74
C ALA A 39 -1.09 5.02 -3.80
N ILE A 40 -1.21 4.06 -4.72
CA ILE A 40 -0.24 3.84 -5.80
C ILE A 40 -0.20 5.03 -6.75
N LYS A 41 -1.38 5.52 -7.18
CA LYS A 41 -1.51 6.68 -8.07
C LYS A 41 -0.88 7.94 -7.49
N MET A 42 -0.93 8.11 -6.17
CA MET A 42 -0.32 9.22 -5.45
C MET A 42 1.20 9.04 -5.23
N GLY A 43 1.78 7.92 -5.62
CA GLY A 43 3.19 7.59 -5.35
C GLY A 43 3.47 7.25 -3.88
N ALA A 44 2.43 7.00 -3.09
CA ALA A 44 2.49 6.76 -1.66
C ALA A 44 2.99 5.37 -1.25
N ALA A 45 3.12 4.43 -2.21
CA ALA A 45 3.60 3.07 -1.96
C ALA A 45 5.00 2.86 -2.56
N ASP A 46 5.92 2.29 -1.78
CA ASP A 46 7.26 1.89 -2.25
C ASP A 46 7.24 0.51 -2.90
N LYS A 47 6.37 -0.37 -2.40
CA LYS A 47 6.15 -1.72 -2.94
C LYS A 47 4.66 -1.99 -3.13
N VAL A 48 4.37 -2.75 -4.18
CA VAL A 48 3.05 -3.32 -4.46
C VAL A 48 3.23 -4.84 -4.48
N VAL A 49 2.56 -5.55 -3.58
CA VAL A 49 2.76 -7.00 -3.39
C VAL A 49 1.42 -7.73 -3.22
N PRO A 50 1.32 -9.02 -3.61
CA PRO A 50 0.13 -9.81 -3.33
C PRO A 50 -0.06 -10.02 -1.82
N LEU A 51 -1.30 -10.28 -1.41
CA LEU A 51 -1.69 -10.39 0.01
C LEU A 51 -0.82 -11.38 0.79
N ASP A 52 -0.54 -12.53 0.20
CA ASP A 52 0.27 -13.61 0.78
C ASP A 52 1.74 -13.24 1.00
N ARG A 53 2.20 -12.13 0.41
CA ARG A 53 3.57 -11.60 0.56
C ARG A 53 3.66 -10.35 1.43
N VAL A 54 2.53 -9.78 1.87
CA VAL A 54 2.53 -8.56 2.69
C VAL A 54 3.31 -8.77 3.99
N ALA A 55 3.08 -9.87 4.70
CA ALA A 55 3.76 -10.15 5.96
C ALA A 55 5.28 -10.34 5.78
N ASP A 56 5.67 -11.14 4.78
CA ASP A 56 7.09 -11.34 4.42
C ASP A 56 7.77 -10.01 4.10
N GLU A 57 7.10 -9.13 3.35
CA GLU A 57 7.66 -7.85 2.95
C GLU A 57 7.78 -6.88 4.14
N ILE A 58 6.80 -6.87 5.06
CA ILE A 58 6.90 -6.09 6.30
C ILE A 58 8.16 -6.49 7.08
N VAL A 59 8.40 -7.79 7.28
CA VAL A 59 9.58 -8.28 8.01
C VAL A 59 10.89 -7.90 7.32
N ARG A 60 10.95 -7.93 5.98
CA ARG A 60 12.13 -7.50 5.21
C ARG A 60 12.41 -6.01 5.27
N MET A 61 11.38 -5.22 5.56
CA MET A 61 11.45 -3.77 5.60
C MET A 61 11.87 -3.23 6.98
N VAL A 62 11.89 -4.05 8.03
CA VAL A 62 12.42 -3.65 9.35
C VAL A 62 13.95 -3.59 9.32
#